data_AF-A0A970IFR9-F1
#
_entry.id   AF-A0A970IFR9-F1
#
_cell.length_a   1.000
_cell.length_b   1.000
_cell.length_c   1.000
_cell.angle_alpha   90.00
_cell.angle_beta   90.00
_cell.angle_gamma   90.00
#
_symmetry.space_group_name_H-M   'P 1'
#
loop_
_entity.id
_entity.type
_entity.pdbx_description
1 polymer ?
#
loop_
_entity_poly.entity_id
_entity_poly.type
_entity_poly.pdbx_seq_one_letter_code
_entity_poly.pdbx_strand_id
1 'polypeptide(L)'
;MDSQRITTLESSDELLENIESHFKLCAGPGSGKTRFLINHIKNVIKNSNRLTNARKIACITYTNIGVDTIKRRLGNAINKVEVSTIHSFLYRHVVKPYLWIINDEYNIPLEKFEGHSEIMPTFSIMQERLKRTNQQYVMDYNKLKKELLDLQWVVQDGDINLKFKYPSK
;
A
#
# COMPACT_ATOMS: atom_id res chain seq x y z
N MET A 1 20.36 -12.22 22.34
CA MET A 1 20.82 -11.42 21.18
C MET A 1 20.87 -12.38 20.01
N ASP A 2 19.82 -12.38 19.20
CA ASP A 2 19.66 -13.36 18.12
C ASP A 2 20.76 -13.21 17.08
N SER A 3 21.52 -14.30 16.90
CA SER A 3 22.52 -14.41 15.84
C SER A 3 21.79 -14.36 14.49
N GLN A 4 21.81 -13.22 13.82
CA GLN A 4 21.29 -13.08 12.44
C GLN A 4 21.97 -14.12 11.56
N ARG A 5 21.19 -15.05 10.99
CA ARG A 5 21.69 -15.98 9.98
C ARG A 5 22.05 -15.17 8.73
N ILE A 6 23.33 -15.20 8.36
CA ILE A 6 23.84 -14.62 7.12
C ILE A 6 23.71 -15.69 6.05
N THR A 7 22.89 -15.45 5.03
CA THR A 7 22.75 -16.33 3.87
C THR A 7 23.51 -15.71 2.71
N THR A 8 24.47 -16.45 2.16
CA THR A 8 25.15 -16.08 0.92
C THR A 8 24.37 -16.67 -0.24
N LEU A 9 24.07 -15.87 -1.27
CA LEU A 9 23.42 -16.40 -2.47
C LEU A 9 24.41 -17.20 -3.32
N GLU A 10 24.16 -18.51 -3.45
CA GLU A 10 24.81 -19.35 -4.46
C GLU A 10 24.01 -19.34 -5.78
N SER A 11 22.67 -19.25 -5.71
CA SER A 11 21.78 -19.16 -6.87
C SER A 11 20.61 -18.19 -6.67
N SER A 12 20.17 -17.52 -7.74
CA SER A 12 19.01 -16.61 -7.71
C SER A 12 17.65 -17.31 -7.56
N ASP A 13 17.61 -18.62 -7.78
CA ASP A 13 16.38 -19.44 -7.68
C ASP A 13 16.26 -20.15 -6.33
N GLU A 14 17.24 -19.98 -5.46
CA GLU A 14 17.20 -20.50 -4.10
C GLU A 14 16.06 -19.83 -3.32
N LEU A 15 15.24 -20.64 -2.65
CA LEU A 15 14.17 -20.17 -1.78
C LEU A 15 14.49 -20.62 -0.36
N LEU A 16 14.36 -19.70 0.60
CA LEU A 16 14.46 -20.06 2.00
C LEU A 16 13.26 -20.91 2.41
N GLU A 17 13.52 -22.11 2.91
CA GLU A 17 12.50 -23.01 3.44
C GLU A 17 11.77 -22.40 4.64
N ASN A 18 12.53 -21.75 5.54
CA ASN A 18 11.95 -21.05 6.68
C ASN A 18 11.70 -19.58 6.37
N ILE A 19 10.42 -19.24 6.17
CA ILE A 19 9.95 -17.87 5.91
C ILE A 19 9.72 -17.03 7.18
N GLU A 20 9.75 -17.64 8.36
CA GLU A 20 9.44 -16.97 9.63
C GLU A 20 10.71 -16.53 10.38
N SER A 21 11.89 -16.93 9.92
CA SER A 21 13.17 -16.52 10.50
C SER A 21 13.74 -15.25 9.86
N HIS A 22 14.34 -14.38 10.68
CA HIS A 22 15.09 -13.22 10.19
C HIS A 22 16.41 -13.66 9.54
N PHE A 23 16.76 -13.06 8.41
CA PHE A 23 18.00 -13.35 7.70
C PHE A 23 18.61 -12.09 7.08
N LYS A 24 19.92 -12.12 6.88
CA LYS A 24 20.67 -11.12 6.12
C LYS A 24 21.19 -11.76 4.83
N LEU A 25 20.85 -11.16 3.70
CA LEU A 25 21.30 -11.63 2.39
C LEU A 25 22.59 -10.92 1.97
N CYS A 26 23.67 -11.67 1.81
CA CYS A 26 24.95 -11.18 1.30
C CYS A 26 25.17 -11.73 -0.11
N ALA A 27 25.43 -10.85 -1.09
CA ALA A 27 25.73 -11.32 -2.44
C ALA A 27 26.48 -10.27 -3.26
N GLY A 28 27.35 -10.74 -4.17
CA GLY A 28 28.12 -9.89 -5.08
C GLY A 28 27.25 -9.13 -6.12
N PRO A 29 27.79 -8.13 -6.81
CA PRO A 29 27.10 -7.47 -7.91
C PRO A 29 26.70 -8.50 -8.99
N GLY A 30 25.55 -8.30 -9.64
CA GLY A 30 25.07 -9.22 -10.69
C GLY A 30 24.50 -10.57 -10.21
N SER A 31 24.60 -10.91 -8.92
CA SER A 31 24.15 -12.21 -8.36
C SER A 31 22.62 -12.44 -8.35
N GLY A 32 21.84 -11.50 -8.88
CA GLY A 32 20.38 -11.60 -8.94
C GLY A 32 19.65 -11.35 -7.62
N LYS A 33 20.21 -10.59 -6.67
CA LYS A 33 19.55 -10.18 -5.41
C LYS A 33 18.09 -9.74 -5.58
N THR A 34 17.81 -8.88 -6.57
CA THR A 34 16.45 -8.42 -6.84
C THR A 34 15.53 -9.55 -7.30
N ARG A 35 16.04 -10.49 -8.11
CA ARG A 35 15.28 -11.67 -8.57
C ARG A 35 14.97 -12.58 -7.39
N PHE A 36 15.96 -12.88 -6.55
CA PHE A 36 15.77 -13.61 -5.30
C PHE A 36 14.71 -12.94 -4.42
N LEU A 37 14.81 -11.63 -4.17
CA LEU A 37 13.85 -10.90 -3.34
C LEU A 37 12.41 -11.08 -3.84
N ILE A 38 12.19 -10.94 -5.15
CA ILE A 38 10.86 -11.09 -5.76
C ILE A 38 10.36 -12.54 -5.63
N ASN A 39 11.21 -13.51 -5.89
CA ASN A 39 10.87 -14.93 -5.75
C ASN A 39 10.55 -15.29 -4.30
N HIS A 40 11.33 -14.78 -3.36
CA HIS A 40 11.11 -14.98 -1.93
C HIS A 40 9.81 -14.31 -1.45
N ILE A 41 9.50 -13.09 -1.90
CA ILE A 41 8.19 -12.47 -1.61
C ILE A 41 7.04 -13.35 -2.11
N LYS A 42 7.13 -13.90 -3.32
CA LYS A 42 6.12 -14.83 -3.86
C LYS A 42 6.01 -16.11 -3.01
N ASN A 43 7.14 -16.63 -2.52
CA ASN A 43 7.19 -17.77 -1.61
C ASN A 43 6.47 -17.47 -0.28
N VAL A 44 6.72 -16.30 0.30
CA VAL A 44 6.06 -15.84 1.53
C VAL A 44 4.54 -15.69 1.32
N ILE A 45 4.11 -15.12 0.19
CA ILE A 45 2.68 -15.00 -0.15
C ILE A 45 2.00 -16.37 -0.22
N LYS A 46 2.68 -17.37 -0.78
CA LYS A 46 2.13 -18.72 -0.96
C LYS A 46 2.07 -19.52 0.34
N ASN A 47 3.09 -19.41 1.19
CA ASN A 47 3.30 -20.31 2.32
C ASN A 47 3.03 -19.69 3.70
N SER A 48 2.89 -18.37 3.81
CA SER A 48 2.66 -17.72 5.11
C SER A 48 1.19 -17.80 5.54
N ASN A 49 0.96 -18.35 6.73
CA ASN A 49 -0.35 -18.34 7.38
C ASN A 49 -0.71 -16.98 8.01
N ARG A 50 0.22 -16.02 8.02
CA ARG A 50 0.04 -14.69 8.66
C ARG A 50 -0.64 -13.68 7.74
N LEU A 51 -0.68 -13.94 6.44
CA LEU A 51 -1.21 -13.03 5.42
C LEU A 51 -2.72 -13.19 5.27
N THR A 52 -3.47 -12.39 6.02
CA THR A 52 -4.92 -12.25 5.82
C THR A 52 -5.23 -11.17 4.79
N ASN A 53 -6.51 -10.93 4.49
CA ASN A 53 -6.91 -9.85 3.58
C ASN A 53 -6.60 -8.44 4.11
N ALA A 54 -6.43 -8.29 5.43
CA ALA A 54 -6.08 -7.04 6.09
C ALA A 54 -4.56 -6.84 6.27
N ARG A 55 -3.73 -7.83 5.90
CA ARG A 55 -2.28 -7.78 6.07
C ARG A 55 -1.56 -7.81 4.73
N LYS A 56 -0.46 -7.07 4.65
CA LYS A 56 0.40 -6.98 3.47
C LYS A 56 1.87 -7.15 3.87
N ILE A 57 2.68 -7.60 2.92
CA ILE A 57 4.13 -7.61 3.06
C ILE A 57 4.64 -6.19 2.78
N ALA A 58 5.39 -5.59 3.69
CA ALA A 58 6.09 -4.33 3.44
C ALA A 58 7.44 -4.60 2.76
N CYS A 59 7.63 -4.05 1.56
CA CYS A 59 8.88 -4.09 0.82
C CYS A 59 9.43 -2.66 0.69
N ILE A 60 10.50 -2.38 1.42
CA ILE A 60 11.08 -1.03 1.52
C ILE A 60 12.39 -0.99 0.74
N THR A 61 12.57 0.07 -0.05
CA THR A 61 13.81 0.31 -0.80
C THR A 61 14.24 1.78 -0.68
N TYR A 62 15.41 2.11 -1.22
CA TYR A 62 15.97 3.45 -1.10
C TYR A 62 15.48 4.41 -2.19
N THR A 63 15.24 3.92 -3.41
CA THR A 63 14.95 4.77 -4.58
C THR A 63 13.60 4.47 -5.20
N ASN A 64 12.97 5.48 -5.81
CA ASN A 64 11.72 5.32 -6.56
C ASN A 64 11.90 4.38 -7.77
N ILE A 65 13.04 4.44 -8.46
CA ILE A 65 13.38 3.50 -9.54
C ILE A 65 13.37 2.04 -9.03
N GLY A 66 13.88 1.80 -7.82
CA GLY A 66 13.82 0.50 -7.17
C GLY A 66 12.38 0.06 -6.89
N VAL A 67 11.54 0.98 -6.40
CA VAL A 67 10.11 0.73 -6.16
C VAL A 67 9.44 0.29 -7.46
N ASP A 68 9.59 1.04 -8.53
CA ASP A 68 8.93 0.75 -9.81
C ASP A 68 9.42 -0.56 -10.43
N THR A 69 10.72 -0.83 -10.31
CA THR A 69 11.32 -2.09 -10.77
C THR A 69 10.72 -3.29 -10.04
N ILE A 70 10.60 -3.22 -8.71
CA ILE A 70 10.03 -4.31 -7.91
C ILE A 70 8.54 -4.47 -8.20
N LYS A 71 7.77 -3.38 -8.24
CA LYS A 71 6.34 -3.40 -8.57
C LYS A 71 6.06 -4.08 -9.90
N ARG A 72 6.79 -3.67 -10.95
CA ARG A 72 6.66 -4.23 -12.29
C ARG A 72 6.92 -5.74 -12.32
N ARG A 73 7.92 -6.21 -11.57
CA ARG A 73 8.27 -7.65 -11.56
C ARG A 73 7.39 -8.50 -10.63
N LEU A 74 6.74 -7.91 -9.63
CA LEU A 74 5.78 -8.60 -8.78
C LEU A 74 4.48 -8.93 -9.53
N GLY A 75 4.05 -8.08 -10.47
CA GLY A 75 2.82 -8.29 -11.24
C GLY A 75 1.62 -8.41 -10.31
N ASN A 76 0.80 -9.46 -10.49
CA ASN A 76 -0.43 -9.69 -9.70
C ASN A 76 -0.20 -9.83 -8.19
N ALA A 77 1.01 -10.22 -7.77
CA ALA A 77 1.37 -10.31 -6.35
C ALA A 77 1.32 -8.95 -5.63
N ILE A 78 1.32 -7.83 -6.36
CA ILE A 78 1.31 -6.48 -5.79
C ILE A 78 0.12 -6.21 -4.87
N ASN A 79 -1.01 -6.90 -5.06
CA ASN A 79 -2.19 -6.73 -4.20
C ASN A 79 -1.93 -7.12 -2.73
N LYS A 80 -0.95 -7.99 -2.49
CA LYS A 80 -0.56 -8.47 -1.16
C LYS A 80 0.74 -7.82 -0.65
N VAL A 81 1.32 -6.88 -1.40
CA VAL A 81 2.63 -6.28 -1.09
C VAL A 81 2.56 -4.76 -1.20
N GLU A 82 3.01 -4.06 -0.17
CA GLU A 82 3.25 -2.62 -0.23
C GLU A 82 4.72 -2.35 -0.54
N VAL A 83 5.01 -1.89 -1.76
CA VAL A 83 6.36 -1.49 -2.18
C VAL A 83 6.49 0.03 -2.11
N SER A 84 7.45 0.51 -1.32
CA SER A 84 7.64 1.94 -1.09
C SER A 84 9.10 2.29 -0.77
N THR A 85 9.45 3.57 -0.85
CA THR A 85 10.69 4.04 -0.26
C THR A 85 10.55 4.14 1.26
N ILE A 86 11.67 4.18 1.99
CA ILE A 86 11.63 4.39 3.44
C ILE A 86 10.88 5.68 3.81
N HIS A 87 11.10 6.76 3.06
CA HIS A 87 10.41 8.04 3.27
C HIS A 87 8.90 7.92 3.08
N SER A 88 8.45 7.32 1.98
CA SER A 88 7.02 7.12 1.73
C SER A 88 6.36 6.21 2.76
N PHE A 89 7.07 5.16 3.22
CA PHE A 89 6.60 4.24 4.24
C PHE A 89 6.37 4.96 5.57
N LEU A 90 7.39 5.67 6.06
CA LEU A 90 7.32 6.41 7.32
C LEU A 90 6.27 7.53 7.25
N TYR A 91 6.23 8.27 6.15
CA TYR A 91 5.22 9.31 5.98
C TYR A 91 3.79 8.74 6.08
N ARG A 92 3.50 7.64 5.37
CA ARG A 92 2.16 7.04 5.34
C ARG A 92 1.73 6.42 6.67
N HIS A 93 2.63 5.71 7.33
CA HIS A 93 2.28 4.84 8.47
C HIS A 93 2.67 5.41 9.84
N VAL A 94 3.59 6.38 9.87
CA VAL A 94 4.16 6.92 11.13
C VAL A 94 3.87 8.41 11.28
N VAL A 95 3.98 9.21 10.22
CA VAL A 95 3.79 10.67 10.33
C VAL A 95 2.31 11.03 10.15
N LYS A 96 1.75 10.65 8.99
CA LYS A 96 0.41 11.08 8.58
C LYS A 96 -0.70 10.70 9.56
N PRO A 97 -0.77 9.48 10.14
CA PRO A 97 -1.86 9.13 11.06
C PRO A 97 -1.86 9.93 12.36
N TYR A 98 -0.73 10.52 12.74
CA TYR A 98 -0.55 11.24 14.00
C TYR A 98 -0.37 12.76 13.81
N LEU A 99 -0.47 13.24 12.57
CA LEU A 99 -0.24 14.65 12.23
C LEU A 99 -1.24 15.59 12.92
N TRP A 100 -2.48 15.13 13.11
CA TRP A 100 -3.53 15.88 13.81
C TRP A 100 -3.20 16.14 15.28
N ILE A 101 -2.44 15.26 15.94
CA ILE A 101 -2.09 15.37 17.36
C ILE A 101 -1.15 16.55 17.61
N ILE A 102 -0.24 16.80 16.67
CA ILE A 102 0.77 17.87 16.78
C ILE A 102 0.34 19.15 16.06
N ASN A 103 -0.84 19.17 15.46
CA ASN A 103 -1.29 20.32 14.67
C ASN A 103 -1.48 21.57 15.53
N ASP A 104 -2.00 21.41 16.75
CA ASP A 104 -2.28 22.52 17.65
C ASP A 104 -1.01 23.24 18.13
N GLU A 105 0.11 22.51 18.22
CA GLU A 105 1.41 23.05 18.63
C GLU A 105 2.18 23.69 17.47
N TYR A 106 2.14 23.07 16.28
CA TYR A 106 2.99 23.45 15.15
C TYR A 106 2.27 24.16 14.00
N ASN A 107 0.95 24.40 14.13
CA ASN A 107 0.10 25.05 13.13
C ASN A 107 0.34 24.51 11.71
N ILE A 108 0.24 23.19 11.58
CA ILE A 108 0.61 22.48 10.36
C ILE A 108 -0.48 22.72 9.32
N PRO A 109 -0.15 23.11 8.07
CA PRO A 109 -1.15 23.33 7.03
C PRO A 109 -1.67 21.99 6.52
N LEU A 110 -2.52 21.32 7.31
CA LEU A 110 -3.04 19.97 7.03
C LEU A 110 -3.60 19.91 5.62
N GLU A 111 -4.35 20.91 5.17
CA GLU A 111 -4.92 21.00 3.82
C GLU A 111 -3.93 20.76 2.67
N LYS A 112 -2.64 21.07 2.86
CA LYS A 112 -1.59 20.86 1.84
C LYS A 112 -1.02 19.44 1.83
N PHE A 113 -1.28 18.65 2.86
CA PHE A 113 -0.84 17.26 2.91
C PHE A 113 -1.77 16.38 2.07
N GLU A 114 -1.23 15.81 0.99
CA GLU A 114 -2.03 14.97 0.09
C GLU A 114 -2.59 13.71 0.80
N GLY A 115 -3.91 13.54 0.74
CA GLY A 115 -4.62 12.29 0.99
C GLY A 115 -5.34 12.14 2.34
N HIS A 116 -6.00 13.18 2.86
CA HIS A 116 -6.87 13.11 4.07
C HIS A 116 -8.08 12.18 3.98
N SER A 117 -8.23 11.43 2.89
CA SER A 117 -9.31 10.47 2.71
C SER A 117 -8.80 9.06 2.99
N GLU A 118 -9.29 8.48 4.08
CA GLU A 118 -9.00 7.11 4.53
C GLU A 118 -9.44 6.02 3.52
N ILE A 119 -10.19 6.39 2.46
CA ILE A 119 -10.57 5.49 1.39
C ILE A 119 -10.42 6.21 0.05
N MET A 120 -9.35 5.93 -0.70
CA MET A 120 -9.28 6.28 -2.11
C MET A 120 -9.95 5.19 -2.94
N PRO A 121 -11.05 5.46 -3.67
CA PRO A 121 -11.60 4.53 -4.65
C PRO A 121 -10.52 4.25 -5.70
N THR A 122 -9.94 3.05 -5.65
CA THR A 122 -8.98 2.61 -6.66
C THR A 122 -9.75 2.26 -7.93
N PHE A 123 -9.10 2.39 -9.10
CA PHE A 123 -9.71 2.07 -10.39
C PHE A 123 -10.41 0.71 -10.43
N SER A 124 -9.83 -0.32 -9.79
CA SER A 124 -10.44 -1.65 -9.68
C SER A 124 -11.76 -1.65 -8.90
N ILE A 125 -11.82 -0.93 -7.77
CA ILE A 125 -13.03 -0.81 -6.95
C ILE A 125 -14.11 -0.04 -7.72
N MET A 126 -13.73 1.02 -8.44
CA MET A 126 -14.65 1.81 -9.26
C MET A 126 -15.22 0.99 -10.42
N GLN A 127 -14.37 0.28 -11.17
CA GLN A 127 -14.84 -0.58 -12.26
C GLN A 127 -15.78 -1.69 -11.78
N GLU A 128 -15.45 -2.34 -10.67
CA GLU A 128 -16.32 -3.38 -10.09
C GLU A 128 -17.68 -2.80 -9.69
N ARG A 129 -17.69 -1.63 -9.05
CA ARG A 129 -18.91 -0.94 -8.65
C ARG A 129 -19.76 -0.50 -9.86
N LEU A 130 -19.18 0.14 -10.86
CA LEU A 130 -19.90 0.58 -12.06
C LEU A 130 -20.49 -0.59 -12.85
N LYS A 131 -19.79 -1.74 -12.88
CA LYS A 131 -20.35 -2.98 -13.45
C LYS A 131 -21.53 -3.50 -12.64
N ARG A 132 -21.42 -3.52 -11.31
CA ARG A 132 -22.48 -3.98 -10.41
C ARG A 132 -23.72 -3.08 -10.41
N THR A 133 -23.55 -1.76 -10.52
CA THR A 133 -24.67 -0.80 -10.54
C THR A 133 -25.20 -0.51 -11.94
N ASN A 134 -24.67 -1.18 -12.97
CA ASN A 134 -24.99 -0.95 -14.39
C ASN A 134 -24.77 0.50 -14.87
N GLN A 135 -23.79 1.20 -14.28
CA GLN A 135 -23.44 2.59 -14.57
C GLN A 135 -22.17 2.71 -15.43
N GLN A 136 -21.97 1.78 -16.36
CA GLN A 136 -20.75 1.70 -17.17
C GLN A 136 -20.55 2.90 -18.11
N TYR A 137 -21.56 3.75 -18.28
CA TYR A 137 -21.53 4.97 -19.08
C TYR A 137 -20.79 6.14 -18.39
N VAL A 138 -20.43 6.03 -17.11
CA VAL A 138 -19.69 7.09 -16.41
C VAL A 138 -18.21 7.03 -16.82
N MET A 139 -17.82 7.93 -17.74
CA MET A 139 -16.46 7.97 -18.30
C MET A 139 -15.49 8.88 -17.52
N ASP A 140 -16.01 9.83 -16.74
CA ASP A 140 -15.19 10.77 -15.97
C ASP A 140 -14.89 10.22 -14.57
N TYR A 141 -13.91 9.32 -14.52
CA TYR A 141 -13.44 8.68 -13.30
C TYR A 141 -12.84 9.67 -12.30
N ASN A 142 -12.21 10.74 -12.77
CA ASN A 142 -11.56 11.72 -11.90
C ASN A 142 -12.59 12.57 -11.17
N LYS A 143 -13.62 13.04 -11.88
CA LYS A 143 -14.73 13.76 -11.27
C LYS A 143 -15.50 12.85 -10.32
N LEU A 144 -15.86 11.63 -10.74
CA LEU A 144 -16.57 10.68 -9.87
C LEU A 144 -15.75 10.35 -8.61
N LYS A 145 -14.43 10.15 -8.75
CA LYS A 145 -13.54 9.92 -7.62
C LYS A 145 -13.57 11.10 -6.65
N LYS A 146 -13.51 12.34 -7.15
CA LYS A 146 -13.56 13.54 -6.31
C LYS A 146 -14.87 13.60 -5.51
N GLU A 147 -16.01 13.42 -6.19
CA GLU A 147 -17.33 13.45 -5.54
C GLU A 147 -17.50 12.35 -4.48
N LEU A 148 -17.00 11.14 -4.74
CA LEU A 148 -17.06 10.04 -3.77
C LEU A 148 -16.21 10.27 -2.52
N LEU A 149 -15.16 11.10 -2.62
CA LEU A 149 -14.34 11.49 -1.47
C LEU A 149 -15.04 12.54 -0.60
N ASP A 150 -16.00 13.28 -1.17
CA ASP A 150 -16.79 14.30 -0.49
C ASP A 150 -18.06 13.73 0.20
N LEU A 151 -18.21 12.39 0.21
CA LEU A 151 -19.27 11.70 0.95
C LEU A 151 -19.02 11.78 2.45
N GLN A 152 -20.05 12.18 3.20
CA GLN A 152 -20.02 12.29 4.66
C GLN A 152 -21.20 11.55 5.27
N TRP A 153 -20.97 10.94 6.44
CA TRP A 153 -22.05 10.39 7.27
C TRP A 153 -22.74 11.53 8.00
N VAL A 154 -24.05 11.66 7.81
CA VAL A 154 -24.90 12.68 8.44
C VAL A 154 -25.98 11.98 9.25
N VAL A 155 -26.09 12.33 10.53
CA VAL A 155 -27.18 11.87 11.39
C VAL A 155 -28.35 12.83 11.23
N GLN A 156 -29.48 12.33 10.73
CA GLN A 156 -30.74 13.07 10.67
C GLN A 156 -31.82 12.24 11.32
N ASP A 157 -32.53 12.83 12.28
CA ASP A 157 -33.66 12.22 12.99
C ASP A 157 -33.37 10.84 13.62
N GLY A 158 -32.13 10.64 14.08
CA GLY A 158 -31.68 9.37 14.67
C GLY A 158 -31.14 8.34 13.66
N ASP A 159 -31.28 8.60 12.35
CA ASP A 159 -30.79 7.71 11.29
C ASP A 159 -29.47 8.21 10.70
N ILE A 160 -28.52 7.28 10.55
CA ILE A 160 -27.19 7.52 9.96
C ILE A 160 -27.30 7.37 8.44
N ASN A 161 -27.22 8.49 7.71
CA ASN A 161 -27.34 8.54 6.26
C ASN A 161 -26.05 9.03 5.61
N LEU A 162 -25.60 8.36 4.54
CA LEU A 162 -24.45 8.82 3.75
C LEU A 162 -24.92 9.85 2.72
N LYS A 163 -24.44 11.10 2.81
CA LYS A 163 -24.81 12.19 1.91
C LYS A 163 -23.57 12.84 1.31
N PHE A 164 -23.70 13.36 0.08
CA PHE A 164 -22.68 14.25 -0.48
C PHE A 164 -22.71 15.58 0.27
N LYS A 165 -21.54 16.15 0.55
CA LYS A 165 -21.46 17.55 0.96
C LYS A 165 -22.09 18.37 -0.16
N TYR A 166 -23.21 19.05 0.12
CA TYR A 166 -23.90 19.89 -0.87
C TYR A 166 -22.89 20.75 -1.64
N PRO A 167 -23.08 20.99 -2.95
CA PRO A 167 -22.15 21.80 -3.71
C PRO A 167 -22.03 23.17 -3.03
N SER A 168 -20.80 23.51 -2.62
CA SER A 168 -20.46 24.92 -2.48
C SER A 168 -20.59 25.50 -3.89
N LYS A 169 -21.48 26.49 -4.04
CA LYS A 169 -21.74 27.19 -5.31
C LYS A 169 -20.48 27.52 -6.08
#